data_AF-A0A2T5HK27-F1
#
_entry.id   AF-A0A2T5HK27-F1
#
_cell.length_a   1.000
_cell.length_b   1.000
_cell.length_c   1.000
_cell.angle_alpha   90.00
_cell.angle_beta   90.00
_cell.angle_gamma   90.00
#
_symmetry.space_group_name_H-M   'P 1'
#
loop_
_entity.id
_entity.type
_entity.pdbx_description
1 polymer ?
#
loop_
_entity_poly.entity_id
_entity_poly.type
_entity_poly.pdbx_seq_one_letter_code
_entity_poly.pdbx_strand_id
1 'polypeptide(L)' 'MNQLRWLMRAKRWAQNPPSAKRVKFVFAIIAACLALYAVEKTVGLPDWMKVAGQTHPKIRPAEQP' A
#
# COMPACT_ATOMS: atom_id res chain seq x y z
N MET A 1 14.26 -14.71 11.31
CA MET A 1 14.25 -13.45 10.51
C MET A 1 15.63 -13.27 9.90
N ASN A 2 15.83 -13.72 8.65
CA ASN A 2 17.19 -13.87 8.12
C ASN A 2 17.55 -12.67 7.23
N GLN A 3 18.21 -11.68 7.84
CA GLN A 3 18.76 -10.48 7.19
C GLN A 3 19.55 -10.83 5.91
N LEU A 4 20.28 -11.95 5.91
CA LEU A 4 21.03 -12.46 4.75
C LEU A 4 20.16 -12.66 3.49
N ARG A 5 18.89 -13.08 3.62
CA ARG A 5 18.03 -13.31 2.45
C ARG A 5 17.69 -12.00 1.74
N TRP A 6 17.47 -10.93 2.52
CA TRP A 6 17.21 -9.59 1.99
C TRP A 6 18.44 -9.02 1.27
N LEU A 7 19.62 -9.14 1.87
CA LEU A 7 20.89 -8.69 1.28
C LEU A 7 21.18 -9.40 -0.06
N MET A 8 21.01 -10.72 -0.12
CA MET A 8 21.22 -11.50 -1.35
C MET A 8 20.24 -11.11 -2.46
N ARG A 9 19.00 -10.76 -2.11
CA ARG A 9 17.98 -10.31 -3.07
C ARG A 9 18.26 -8.90 -3.59
N ALA A 10 18.74 -7.99 -2.73
CA ALA A 10 19.18 -6.66 -3.11
C ALA A 10 20.39 -6.70 -4.06
N LYS A 11 21.40 -7.53 -3.74
CA LYS A 11 22.55 -7.78 -4.64
C LYS A 11 22.10 -8.28 -6.01
N ARG A 12 21.13 -9.21 -6.05
CA ARG A 12 20.58 -9.73 -7.30
C ARG A 12 19.84 -8.67 -8.10
N TRP A 13 19.11 -7.76 -7.44
CA TRP A 13 18.49 -6.60 -8.10
C TRP A 13 19.51 -5.64 -8.71
N ALA A 14 20.65 -5.41 -8.06
CA ALA A 14 21.71 -4.56 -8.60
C ALA A 14 22.40 -5.20 -9.83
N GLN A 15 22.61 -6.52 -9.81
CA GLN A 15 23.31 -7.24 -10.89
C GLN A 15 22.39 -7.64 -12.06
N ASN A 16 21.14 -8.01 -11.77
CA ASN A 16 20.14 -8.42 -12.75
C ASN A 16 18.80 -7.79 -12.33
N PRO A 17 18.60 -6.50 -12.64
CA PRO A 17 17.39 -5.83 -12.25
C PRO A 17 16.19 -6.50 -12.92
N PRO A 18 15.08 -6.68 -12.18
CA PRO A 18 13.82 -7.08 -12.80
C PRO A 18 13.46 -6.06 -13.91
N SER A 19 12.81 -6.55 -14.97
CA SER A 19 12.47 -5.77 -16.17
C SER A 19 12.12 -4.32 -15.83
N ALA A 20 12.87 -3.37 -16.40
CA ALA A 20 12.71 -1.94 -16.13
C ALA A 20 11.27 -1.44 -16.38
N LYS A 21 10.53 -2.10 -17.29
CA LYS A 21 9.10 -1.84 -17.53
C LYS A 21 8.26 -2.07 -16.27
N ARG A 22 8.50 -3.16 -15.54
CA ARG A 22 7.77 -3.49 -14.31
C ARG A 22 8.11 -2.53 -13.18
N VAL A 23 9.38 -2.15 -13.05
CA VAL A 23 9.81 -1.16 -12.02
C VAL A 23 9.16 0.19 -12.27
N LYS A 24 9.20 0.70 -13.51
CA LYS A 24 8.55 1.96 -13.88
C LYS A 24 7.04 1.91 -13.66
N PHE A 25 6.39 0.79 -13.99
CA PHE A 25 4.96 0.60 -13.76
C PHE A 25 4.59 0.70 -12.27
N VAL A 26 5.34 0.02 -11.40
CA VAL A 26 5.12 0.10 -9.95
C VAL A 26 5.38 1.52 -9.44
N PHE A 27 6.45 2.18 -9.90
CA PHE A 27 6.72 3.57 -9.53
C PHE A 27 5.62 4.53 -9.98
N ALA A 28 5.05 4.35 -11.18
CA ALA A 28 3.93 5.15 -11.66
C ALA A 28 2.68 4.97 -10.79
N ILE A 29 2.38 3.73 -10.36
CA ILE A 29 1.27 3.45 -9.43
C ILE A 29 1.52 4.13 -8.09
N ILE A 30 2.72 4.00 -7.53
CA ILE A 30 3.07 4.65 -6.25
C ILE A 30 2.92 6.16 -6.37
N ALA A 31 3.42 6.76 -7.45
CA ALA A 31 3.27 8.19 -7.70
C ALA A 31 1.80 8.61 -7.81
N ALA A 32 0.95 7.82 -8.47
CA ALA A 32 -0.49 8.07 -8.54
C ALA A 32 -1.15 8.00 -7.16
N CYS A 33 -0.83 6.99 -6.33
CA CYS A 33 -1.33 6.89 -4.96
C CYS A 33 -0.89 8.07 -4.09
N LEU A 34 0.37 8.49 -4.19
CA LEU A 34 0.88 9.64 -3.45
C LEU A 34 0.23 10.96 -3.90
N ALA A 35 0.00 11.11 -5.21
CA ALA A 35 -0.72 12.26 -5.75
C ALA A 35 -2.16 12.31 -5.22
N LEU A 36 -2.87 11.18 -5.23
CA LEU A 36 -4.21 11.08 -4.65
C LEU A 36 -4.22 11.43 -3.16
N TYR A 37 -3.27 10.93 -2.39
CA TYR A 37 -3.13 11.25 -0.97
C TYR A 37 -2.82 12.74 -0.73
N ALA A 38 -1.95 13.34 -1.54
CA ALA A 38 -1.65 14.75 -1.46
C ALA A 38 -2.89 15.61 -1.77
N VAL A 39 -3.67 15.22 -2.77
CA VAL A 39 -4.96 15.86 -3.10
C VAL A 39 -5.95 15.71 -1.95
N GLU A 40 -6.04 14.53 -1.32
CA GLU A 40 -6.88 14.29 -0.15
C GLU A 40 -6.54 15.23 1.02
N LYS A 41 -5.25 15.42 1.28
CA LYS A 41 -4.76 16.25 2.37
C LYS A 41 -4.96 17.76 2.12
N THR A 42 -4.87 18.20 0.87
CA THR A 42 -4.81 19.63 0.51
C THR A 42 -6.14 20.23 0.13
N VAL A 43 -6.98 19.51 -0.63
CA VAL A 43 -8.28 20.01 -1.11
C VAL A 43 -9.45 19.44 -0.29
N GLY A 44 -9.23 18.31 0.39
CA GLY A 44 -10.29 17.53 1.01
C GLY A 44 -11.06 16.73 -0.04
N LEU A 45 -11.24 15.43 0.19
CA LEU A 45 -12.00 14.58 -0.73
C LEU A 45 -13.49 14.97 -0.70
N PRO A 46 -14.14 15.08 -1.87
CA PRO A 46 -15.58 15.31 -1.94
C PRO A 46 -16.35 14.13 -1.32
N ASP A 47 -17.56 14.38 -0.81
CA ASP A 47 -18.31 13.43 0.03
C ASP A 47 -18.55 12.05 -0.62
N TRP A 48 -18.54 11.96 -1.95
CA TRP A 48 -18.67 10.70 -2.68
C TRP A 48 -17.40 9.82 -2.66
N MET A 49 -16.23 10.36 -2.32
CA MET A 49 -14.98 9.60 -2.15
C MET A 49 -14.72 9.21 -0.69
N LYS A 50 -15.49 9.75 0.26
CA LYS A 50 -15.33 9.40 1.69
C LYS A 50 -15.87 8.00 1.92
N VAL A 51 -15.09 7.18 2.62
CA VAL A 51 -15.52 5.83 3.02
C VAL A 51 -16.71 5.95 3.97
N ALA A 52 -17.87 5.43 3.57
CA ALA A 52 -19.16 5.61 4.24
C ALA A 52 -19.33 4.85 5.58
N GLY A 53 -18.35 4.05 6.01
CA GLY A 53 -18.47 3.31 7.25
C GLY A 53 -17.26 2.46 7.55
N GLN A 54 -16.49 2.86 8.56
CA GLN A 54 -15.70 1.89 9.31
C GLN A 54 -16.65 1.18 10.26
N THR A 55 -17.47 0.28 9.72
CA THR A 55 -18.26 -0.63 10.53
C THR A 55 -17.29 -1.64 11.10
N HIS A 56 -16.63 -1.32 12.21
CA HIS A 56 -15.94 -2.31 13.01
C HIS A 56 -17.02 -3.29 13.46
N PRO A 57 -17.10 -4.52 12.91
CA PRO A 57 -18.08 -5.47 13.41
C PRO A 57 -17.70 -5.72 14.87
N LYS A 58 -18.48 -5.16 15.79
CA LYS A 58 -18.36 -5.47 17.21
C LYS A 58 -18.83 -6.91 17.31
N ILE A 59 -17.90 -7.86 17.16
CA ILE A 59 -18.13 -9.27 17.45
C ILE A 59 -18.49 -9.28 18.93
N ARG A 60 -19.79 -9.22 19.22
CA ARG A 60 -20.33 -9.48 20.54
C ARG A 60 -20.07 -10.97 20.74
N PRO A 61 -19.19 -11.38 21.67
CA PRO A 61 -19.11 -12.78 22.04
C PRO A 61 -20.52 -13.15 22.49
N ALA A 62 -21.14 -14.11 21.80
CA ALA A 62 -22.42 -14.65 22.24
C ALA A 62 -22.22 -15.10 23.69
N GLU A 63 -23.13 -14.64 24.55
CA GLU A 63 -23.30 -15.04 25.95
C GLU A 63 -22.75 -16.45 26.17
N GLN A 64 -21.60 -16.57 26.85
CA GLN A 64 -21.03 -17.86 27.20
C GLN A 64 -21.77 -18.36 28.45
N PRO A 65 -22.48 -19.51 28.39
CA PRO A 65 -23.18 -20.09 29.53
C PRO A 65 -22.22 -20.69 30.56
#